data_AF-A0A919ENI1-F1
#
_entry.id   AF-A0A919ENI1-F1
#
_cell.length_a   1.000
_cell.length_b   1.000
_cell.length_c   1.000
_cell.angle_alpha   90.00
_cell.angle_beta   90.00
_cell.angle_gamma   90.00
#
_symmetry.space_group_name_H-M   'P 1'
#
loop_
_entity.id
_entity.type
_entity.pdbx_description
1 polymer ?
#
loop_
_entity_poly.entity_id
_entity_poly.type
_entity_poly.pdbx_seq_one_letter_code
_entity_poly.pdbx_strand_id
1 'polypeptide(L)'
;MPVDGRQVVVRVRIRRLVCPVRDCGRQTFREQVPGLLERHQRGTTRLTGQLSELVKELCGRASARLTRSLAMPVPYASALQLPRRVPMPVVRIPRVIGVDDFALRRRHSYATIIINAETSQRIEVLSRFRPE
;
A
#
# COMPACT_ATOMS: atom_id res chain seq x y z
N MET A 1 -15.32 4.01 -5.19
CA MET A 1 -14.76 5.30 -5.65
C MET A 1 -15.75 6.38 -5.32
N PRO A 2 -15.35 7.46 -4.63
CA PRO A 2 -16.12 8.68 -4.58
C PRO A 2 -16.22 9.30 -5.97
N VAL A 3 -17.43 9.67 -6.33
CA VAL A 3 -17.74 10.67 -7.35
C VAL A 3 -18.68 11.65 -6.64
N ASP A 4 -18.29 12.92 -6.56
CA ASP A 4 -19.07 13.95 -5.87
C ASP A 4 -19.46 13.55 -4.44
N GLY A 5 -18.48 13.07 -3.66
CA GLY A 5 -18.69 12.62 -2.28
C GLY A 5 -19.52 11.35 -2.10
N ARG A 6 -19.91 10.65 -3.17
CA ARG A 6 -20.75 9.44 -3.12
C ARG A 6 -20.02 8.19 -3.56
N GLN A 7 -20.25 7.08 -2.87
CA GLN A 7 -19.69 5.79 -3.27
C GLN A 7 -20.34 5.30 -4.57
N VAL A 8 -19.52 5.08 -5.59
CA VAL A 8 -19.95 4.54 -6.89
C VAL A 8 -19.35 3.16 -7.12
N VAL A 9 -20.16 2.29 -7.74
CA VAL A 9 -19.77 0.96 -8.25
C VAL A 9 -19.75 1.02 -9.77
N VAL A 10 -18.63 0.63 -10.37
CA VAL A 10 -18.51 0.51 -11.83
C VAL A 10 -18.90 -0.91 -12.23
N ARG A 11 -19.96 -1.05 -13.03
CA ARG A 11 -20.37 -2.32 -13.64
C ARG A 11 -19.82 -2.36 -15.07
N VAL A 12 -19.09 -3.43 -15.39
CA VAL A 12 -18.43 -3.60 -16.68
C VAL A 12 -18.82 -4.94 -17.29
N ARG A 13 -19.01 -4.95 -18.61
CA ARG A 13 -19.17 -6.16 -19.41
C ARG A 13 -17.87 -6.38 -20.17
N ILE A 14 -17.21 -7.51 -19.91
CA ILE A 14 -15.90 -7.84 -20.47
C ILE A 14 -15.92 -9.24 -21.07
N ARG A 15 -14.96 -9.51 -21.96
CA ARG A 15 -14.86 -10.82 -22.59
C ARG A 15 -14.34 -11.87 -21.61
N ARG A 16 -14.91 -13.07 -21.69
CA ARG A 16 -14.29 -14.29 -21.16
C ARG A 16 -13.44 -14.88 -22.27
N LEU A 17 -12.15 -15.05 -22.00
CA LEU A 17 -11.16 -15.58 -22.93
C LEU A 17 -10.84 -17.02 -22.54
N VAL A 18 -10.54 -17.85 -23.54
CA VAL A 18 -10.21 -19.27 -23.39
C VAL A 18 -8.83 -19.51 -23.98
N CYS A 19 -7.96 -20.19 -23.23
CA CYS A 19 -6.67 -20.65 -23.73
C CYS A 19 -6.90 -21.90 -24.59
N PRO A 20 -6.42 -21.94 -25.85
CA PRO A 20 -6.60 -23.11 -26.71
C PRO A 20 -5.66 -24.29 -26.35
N VAL A 21 -4.65 -24.06 -25.52
CA VAL A 21 -3.66 -25.08 -25.13
C VAL A 21 -4.24 -25.97 -24.03
N ARG A 22 -4.35 -27.27 -24.29
CA ARG A 22 -5.02 -28.25 -23.40
C ARG A 22 -4.34 -28.40 -22.04
N ASP A 23 -3.02 -28.39 -22.03
CA ASP A 23 -2.21 -28.57 -20.81
C ASP A 23 -1.93 -27.26 -20.05
N CYS A 24 -2.56 -26.16 -20.47
CA CYS A 24 -2.44 -24.90 -19.74
C CYS A 24 -3.16 -25.00 -18.39
N GLY A 25 -2.44 -24.79 -17.29
CA GLY A 25 -3.01 -24.73 -15.94
C GLY A 25 -4.05 -23.62 -15.72
N ARG A 26 -4.29 -22.76 -16.71
CA ARG A 26 -5.34 -21.74 -16.69
C ARG A 26 -6.09 -21.67 -18.02
N GLN A 27 -7.13 -22.48 -18.14
CA GLN A 27 -7.93 -22.55 -19.37
C GLN A 27 -8.82 -21.33 -19.62
N THR A 28 -9.30 -20.64 -18.58
CA THR A 28 -10.17 -19.46 -18.77
C THR A 28 -9.70 -18.27 -17.96
N PHE A 29 -9.81 -17.09 -18.56
CA PHE A 29 -9.48 -15.82 -17.95
C PHE A 29 -10.44 -14.74 -18.45
N ARG A 30 -10.47 -13.62 -17.73
CA ARG A 30 -11.26 -12.45 -18.14
C ARG A 30 -10.34 -11.47 -18.84
N GLU A 31 -10.87 -10.76 -19.81
CA GLU A 31 -10.19 -9.61 -20.41
C GLU A 31 -9.76 -8.62 -19.33
N GLN A 32 -8.49 -8.21 -19.40
CA GLN A 32 -7.92 -7.21 -18.51
C GLN A 32 -7.95 -5.87 -19.24
N VAL A 33 -8.64 -4.91 -18.64
CA VAL A 33 -8.70 -3.53 -19.15
C VAL A 33 -7.72 -2.73 -18.30
N PRO A 34 -6.59 -2.28 -18.88
CA PRO A 34 -5.56 -1.56 -18.12
C PRO A 34 -6.15 -0.42 -17.29
N GLY A 35 -5.80 -0.38 -16.00
CA GLY A 35 -6.28 0.66 -15.08
C GLY A 35 -7.71 0.49 -14.56
N LEU A 36 -8.48 -0.47 -15.07
CA LEU A 36 -9.85 -0.77 -14.64
C LEU A 36 -10.01 -2.18 -14.06
N LEU A 37 -9.35 -3.18 -14.66
CA LEU A 37 -9.46 -4.58 -14.31
C LEU A 37 -8.10 -5.28 -14.42
N GLU A 38 -7.35 -5.28 -13.33
CA GLU A 38 -6.11 -6.03 -13.19
C GLU A 38 -6.32 -7.37 -12.49
N ARG A 39 -5.35 -8.28 -12.63
CA ARG A 39 -5.42 -9.61 -12.00
C ARG A 39 -5.54 -9.45 -10.48
N HIS A 40 -6.48 -10.18 -9.86
CA HIS A 40 -6.74 -10.16 -8.41
C HIS A 40 -7.15 -8.79 -7.84
N GLN A 41 -7.46 -7.82 -8.69
CA GLN A 41 -7.88 -6.49 -8.25
C GLN A 41 -9.31 -6.55 -7.68
N ARG A 42 -9.48 -6.04 -6.46
CA ARG A 42 -10.78 -5.98 -5.75
C ARG A 42 -11.38 -4.57 -5.70
N GLY A 43 -10.75 -3.60 -6.34
CA GLY A 43 -11.19 -2.21 -6.41
C GLY A 43 -10.41 -1.44 -7.47
N THR A 44 -10.97 -0.37 -8.03
CA THR A 44 -10.35 0.34 -9.16
C THR A 44 -8.96 0.86 -8.83
N THR A 45 -8.12 1.04 -9.86
CA THR A 45 -6.76 1.58 -9.70
C THR A 45 -6.80 2.96 -9.06
N ARG A 46 -7.75 3.81 -9.48
CA ARG A 46 -7.99 5.14 -8.88
C ARG A 46 -8.33 5.06 -7.39
N LEU A 47 -9.21 4.14 -6.97
CA LEU A 47 -9.55 3.96 -5.55
C LEU A 47 -8.33 3.51 -4.74
N THR A 48 -7.58 2.55 -5.29
CA THR A 48 -6.39 2.00 -4.64
C THR A 48 -5.33 3.09 -4.46
N GLY A 49 -5.10 3.92 -5.48
CA GLY A 49 -4.16 5.04 -5.40
C GLY A 49 -4.54 6.07 -4.34
N GLN A 50 -5.79 6.52 -4.32
CA GLN A 50 -6.26 7.50 -3.31
C GLN A 50 -6.16 6.95 -1.88
N LEU A 51 -6.52 5.69 -1.68
CA LEU A 51 -6.38 5.03 -0.38
C LEU A 51 -4.92 4.89 0.03
N SER A 52 -4.02 4.57 -0.91
CA SER A 52 -2.59 4.48 -0.64
C SER A 52 -2.00 5.82 -0.20
N GLU A 53 -2.30 6.92 -0.88
CA GLU A 53 -1.82 8.25 -0.43
C GLU A 53 -2.33 8.59 0.96
N LEU A 54 -3.63 8.39 1.22
CA LEU A 54 -4.21 8.66 2.52
C LEU A 54 -3.57 7.82 3.62
N VAL A 55 -3.29 6.55 3.35
CA VAL A 55 -2.67 5.64 4.32
C VAL A 55 -1.18 5.93 4.54
N LYS A 56 -0.45 6.46 3.54
CA LYS A 56 0.93 6.93 3.73
C LYS A 56 0.99 8.06 4.76
N GLU A 57 0.06 8.99 4.68
CA GLU A 57 -0.02 10.15 5.58
C GLU A 57 -0.63 9.78 6.94
N LEU A 58 -1.70 8.98 6.91
CA LEU A 58 -2.45 8.59 8.09
C LEU A 58 -2.27 7.10 8.32
N CYS A 59 -1.55 6.72 9.36
CA CYS A 59 -1.35 5.31 9.68
C CYS A 59 -2.57 4.69 10.39
N GLY A 60 -2.88 3.44 10.03
CA GLY A 60 -3.76 2.56 10.80
C GLY A 60 -5.21 3.04 10.99
N ARG A 61 -5.62 3.29 12.24
CA ARG A 61 -7.03 3.60 12.58
C ARG A 61 -7.46 4.99 12.12
N ALA A 62 -6.52 5.94 12.01
CA ALA A 62 -6.82 7.27 11.51
C ALA A 62 -7.28 7.21 10.05
N SER A 63 -6.56 6.48 9.20
CA SER A 63 -6.95 6.25 7.81
C SER A 63 -8.28 5.50 7.70
N ALA A 64 -8.49 4.43 8.47
CA ALA A 64 -9.76 3.69 8.46
C ALA A 64 -10.98 4.56 8.88
N ARG A 65 -10.77 5.57 9.74
CA ARG A 65 -11.82 6.54 10.09
C ARG A 65 -12.05 7.54 8.97
N LEU A 66 -10.99 8.19 8.48
CA LEU A 66 -11.11 9.25 7.47
C LEU A 66 -11.69 8.74 6.14
N THR A 67 -11.33 7.52 5.75
CA THR A 67 -11.84 6.90 4.52
C THR A 67 -13.35 6.74 4.49
N ARG A 68 -14.01 6.62 5.65
CA ARG A 68 -15.48 6.64 5.73
C ARG A 68 -16.05 8.01 5.38
N SER A 69 -15.46 9.08 5.90
CA SER A 69 -15.87 10.47 5.60
C SER A 69 -15.63 10.85 4.13
N LEU A 70 -14.71 10.18 3.44
CA LEU A 70 -14.40 10.40 2.03
C LEU A 70 -15.14 9.46 1.07
N ALA A 71 -16.18 8.75 1.53
CA ALA A 71 -16.93 7.76 0.75
C ALA A 71 -16.04 6.67 0.08
N MET A 72 -14.96 6.29 0.78
CA MET A 72 -14.02 5.23 0.42
C MET A 72 -13.86 4.20 1.55
N PRO A 73 -14.94 3.72 2.19
CA PRO A 73 -14.82 2.93 3.42
C PRO A 73 -13.92 1.71 3.20
N VAL A 74 -12.88 1.58 4.03
CA VAL A 74 -12.02 0.40 4.09
C VAL A 74 -11.93 -0.13 5.52
N PRO A 75 -11.93 -1.46 5.72
CA PRO A 75 -11.65 -2.05 7.02
C PRO A 75 -10.26 -1.67 7.50
N TYR A 76 -10.08 -1.56 8.83
CA TYR A 76 -8.78 -1.31 9.45
C TYR A 76 -7.71 -2.32 8.99
N ALA A 77 -8.07 -3.61 8.92
CA ALA A 77 -7.16 -4.65 8.44
C ALA A 77 -6.68 -4.38 7.00
N SER A 78 -7.55 -3.91 6.11
CA SER A 78 -7.18 -3.55 4.75
C SER A 78 -6.32 -2.28 4.72
N ALA A 79 -6.65 -1.27 5.53
CA ALA A 79 -5.87 -0.04 5.66
C ALA A 79 -4.42 -0.33 6.10
N LEU A 80 -4.20 -1.32 6.98
CA LEU A 80 -2.85 -1.74 7.39
C LEU A 80 -2.05 -2.45 6.29
N GLN A 81 -2.72 -3.06 5.31
CA GLN A 81 -2.04 -3.80 4.23
C GLN A 81 -1.73 -2.91 3.01
N LEU A 82 -2.45 -1.79 2.84
CA LEU A 82 -2.22 -0.86 1.74
C LEU A 82 -0.78 -0.29 1.65
N PRO A 83 -0.10 0.11 2.74
CA PRO A 83 1.25 0.65 2.64
C PRO A 83 2.24 -0.40 2.13
N ARG A 84 1.99 -1.70 2.36
CA ARG A 84 2.85 -2.78 1.86
C ARG A 84 2.83 -2.93 0.34
N ARG A 85 1.85 -2.33 -0.34
CA ARG A 85 1.73 -2.31 -1.79
C ARG A 85 2.34 -1.05 -2.42
N VAL A 86 2.72 -0.08 -1.59
CA VAL A 86 3.41 1.12 -2.05
C VAL A 86 4.87 0.74 -2.30
N PRO A 87 5.41 0.99 -3.51
CA PRO A 87 6.83 0.78 -3.77
C PRO A 87 7.67 1.59 -2.79
N MET A 88 8.72 0.96 -2.24
CA MET A 88 9.70 1.70 -1.44
C MET A 88 10.39 2.74 -2.33
N PRO A 89 10.56 3.99 -1.85
CA PRO A 89 11.30 4.98 -2.60
C PRO A 89 12.75 4.51 -2.79
N VAL A 90 13.31 4.78 -3.96
CA VAL A 90 14.74 4.56 -4.20
C VAL A 90 15.50 5.58 -3.37
N VAL A 91 16.25 5.10 -2.38
CA VAL A 91 17.12 5.95 -1.56
C VAL A 91 18.49 6.02 -2.22
N ARG A 92 18.94 7.24 -2.55
CA ARG A 92 20.34 7.45 -2.98
C ARG A 92 21.25 7.29 -1.76
N ILE A 93 22.40 6.65 -1.96
CA ILE A 93 23.40 6.49 -0.89
C ILE A 93 23.83 7.90 -0.45
N PRO A 94 23.58 8.30 0.81
CA PRO A 94 23.98 9.60 1.31
C PRO A 94 25.50 9.64 1.53
N ARG A 95 26.07 10.85 1.52
CA ARG A 95 27.49 11.03 1.89
C ARG A 95 27.71 10.92 3.39
N VAL A 96 26.74 11.39 4.17
CA VAL A 96 26.75 11.38 5.63
C VAL A 96 25.43 10.79 6.15
N ILE A 97 25.53 9.79 7.02
CA ILE A 97 24.39 9.18 7.69
C ILE A 97 24.30 9.68 9.14
N GLY A 98 23.07 9.91 9.59
CA GLY A 98 22.74 10.02 11.01
C GLY A 98 22.21 8.69 11.51
N VAL A 99 22.66 8.27 12.69
CA VAL A 99 22.21 7.05 13.35
C VAL A 99 21.78 7.41 14.75
N ASP A 100 20.56 7.03 15.12
CA ASP A 100 20.01 7.26 16.46
C ASP A 100 19.11 6.11 16.89
N ASP A 101 18.89 5.95 18.19
CA ASP A 101 17.99 4.96 18.77
C ASP A 101 16.71 5.63 19.27
N PHE A 102 15.56 5.04 18.93
CA PHE A 102 14.26 5.51 19.41
C PHE A 102 13.40 4.37 19.94
N ALA A 103 12.54 4.69 20.91
CA ALA A 103 11.62 3.71 21.47
C ALA A 103 10.36 3.58 20.60
N LEU A 104 10.16 2.41 19.97
CA LEU A 104 8.88 2.03 19.33
C LEU A 104 7.76 1.93 20.37
N ARG A 105 8.10 1.35 21.53
CA ARG A 105 7.25 1.28 22.72
C ARG A 105 8.15 1.55 23.92
N ARG A 106 7.91 2.68 24.60
CA ARG A 106 8.71 3.14 25.75
C ARG A 106 8.98 1.98 26.71
N ARG A 107 10.25 1.78 27.08
CA ARG A 107 10.73 0.72 27.99
C ARG A 107 10.53 -0.74 27.53
N HIS A 108 10.06 -0.99 26.31
CA HIS A 108 9.81 -2.36 25.83
C HIS A 108 10.58 -2.70 24.57
N SER A 109 10.58 -1.80 23.59
CA SER A 109 11.17 -2.07 22.28
C SER A 109 11.77 -0.81 21.70
N TYR A 110 13.03 -0.92 21.29
CA TYR A 110 13.81 0.14 20.67
C TYR A 110 14.18 -0.29 19.26
N ALA A 111 14.33 0.71 18.38
CA ALA A 111 14.78 0.54 17.02
C ALA A 111 15.82 1.62 16.72
N THR A 112 16.72 1.31 15.79
CA THR A 112 17.72 2.24 15.30
C THR A 112 17.18 2.88 14.02
N ILE A 113 17.16 4.21 13.95
CA ILE A 113 16.81 4.96 12.75
C ILE A 113 18.08 5.40 12.02
N ILE A 114 18.10 5.19 10.72
CA ILE A 114 19.14 5.71 9.82
C ILE A 114 18.51 6.81 8.98
N ILE A 115 19.13 7.98 8.99
CA ILE A 115 18.70 9.15 8.21
C ILE A 115 19.85 9.64 7.32
N ASN A 116 19.50 10.31 6.23
CA ASN A 116 20.44 11.18 5.55
C ASN A 116 20.65 12.40 6.46
N ALA A 117 21.87 12.60 6.97
CA ALA A 117 22.16 13.66 7.92
C ALA A 117 22.02 15.07 7.32
N GLU A 118 22.17 15.20 6.01
CA GLU A 118 22.12 16.50 5.30
C GLU A 118 20.67 16.93 5.01
N THR A 119 19.78 15.98 4.72
CA THR A 119 18.37 16.28 4.34
C THR A 119 17.36 15.93 5.42
N SER A 120 17.78 15.26 6.49
CA SER A 120 16.91 14.68 7.52
C SER A 120 15.89 13.67 6.98
N GLN A 121 16.06 13.19 5.74
CA GLN A 121 15.19 12.16 5.17
C GLN A 121 15.52 10.80 5.78
N ARG A 122 14.48 10.08 6.20
CA ARG A 122 14.60 8.71 6.70
C ARG A 122 15.02 7.76 5.59
N ILE A 123 16.06 6.99 5.85
CA ILE A 123 16.55 5.92 4.98
C ILE A 123 15.93 4.60 5.42
N GLU A 124 16.15 4.23 6.68
CA GLU A 124 15.75 2.92 7.19
C GLU A 124 15.47 2.95 8.70
N VAL A 125 14.68 1.98 9.17
CA VAL A 125 14.49 1.71 10.59
C VAL A 125 14.80 0.24 10.82
N LEU A 126 15.85 -0.02 11.59
CA LEU A 126 16.29 -1.37 11.94
C LEU A 126 15.69 -1.75 13.29
N SER A 127 15.00 -2.88 13.36
CA SER A 127 14.67 -3.48 14.65
C SER A 127 15.95 -3.85 15.38
N ARG A 128 16.07 -3.57 16.68
CA ARG A 128 17.20 -4.10 17.47
C ARG A 128 17.24 -5.62 17.31
N PHE A 129 18.36 -6.09 16.77
CA PHE A 129 18.66 -7.50 16.57
C PHE A 129 18.45 -8.25 17.90
N ARG A 130 17.60 -9.27 17.91
CA ARG A 130 17.63 -10.30 18.96
C ARG A 130 18.47 -11.44 18.39
N PRO A 131 19.69 -11.71 18.88
CA PRO A 131 20.34 -12.97 18.58
C PRO A 131 19.46 -14.09 19.16
N GLU A 132 19.23 -15.14 18.37
CA GLU A 132 18.70 -16.43 18.87
C GLU A 132 19.69 -17.08 19.84
#